data_AF-A0A944S435-F1
#
_entry.id   AF-A0A944S435-F1
#
_cell.length_a   1.000
_cell.length_b   1.000
_cell.length_c   1.000
_cell.angle_alpha   90.00
_cell.angle_beta   90.00
_cell.angle_gamma   90.00
#
_symmetry.space_group_name_H-M   'P 1'
#
loop_
_entity.id
_entity.type
_entity.pdbx_description
1 polymer ?
#
loop_
_entity_poly.entity_id
_entity_poly.type
_entity_poly.pdbx_seq_one_letter_code
_entity_poly.pdbx_strand_id
1 'polypeptide(L)'
;MDLNRQPPRRPSNTGMGGVVGLARMTDKARGHWAELIGDFIYGQKSGSDDGLLEFLNTTEEAFLELAISSPDDELAQQVIEASGQSATEIDTFNGEQLAREPFDDLHVRLLKERIEAYAPGQTDITTVLKSIELDDWGCFRDTDLTQAPPRTAYLKTVLGVVGAARMADKARASHIDKLGGHYLYGEASYLDRQILEFLGTDQATFEEGAWRNPNDVELGEWLLERIKPLSPGAASIFNAHMSLHGITSPGFEDKFASRRDEVCGPGRADVTTYFELMDIDDQQHFGIVDLERRPPRSPYDASLAGITSLARMIDKGRAHIASRLSVYYFGEDSGFDRQILEHLDMTPDQFTDGLQQHATDEAVLGWLQPQLAAGAGQVESLNAVLRGLSPDNVLDFLRGAVRKLDPARTDIDTFMAFSELDDVVTFARLHSHV
;
A
#
# COMPACT_ATOMS: atom_id res chain seq x y z
N MET A 1 -6.76 1.73 -2.05
CA MET A 1 -6.21 0.37 -2.10
C MET A 1 -4.82 0.49 -2.68
N ASP A 2 -3.83 -0.23 -2.17
CA ASP A 2 -2.47 -0.17 -2.72
C ASP A 2 -2.29 -1.19 -3.86
N LEU A 3 -2.43 -0.71 -5.10
CA LEU A 3 -2.33 -1.53 -6.30
C LEU A 3 -0.87 -1.75 -6.77
N ASN A 4 0.12 -1.18 -6.07
CA ASN A 4 1.52 -1.57 -6.27
C ASN A 4 1.82 -2.94 -5.65
N ARG A 5 0.94 -3.43 -4.78
CA ARG A 5 1.14 -4.66 -3.98
C ARG A 5 0.19 -5.79 -4.34
N GLN A 6 -0.86 -5.49 -5.10
CA GLN A 6 -1.88 -6.45 -5.53
C GLN A 6 -2.62 -5.91 -6.76
N PRO A 7 -3.26 -6.76 -7.58
CA PRO A 7 -4.12 -6.25 -8.63
C PRO A 7 -5.44 -5.76 -8.02
N PRO A 8 -6.18 -4.86 -8.69
CA PRO A 8 -7.57 -4.63 -8.34
C PRO A 8 -8.37 -5.92 -8.58
N ARG A 9 -9.55 -6.06 -7.97
CA ARG A 9 -10.41 -7.24 -8.14
C ARG A 9 -10.58 -7.62 -9.61
N ARG A 10 -10.70 -8.92 -9.86
CA ARG A 10 -10.81 -9.44 -11.23
C ARG A 10 -11.97 -8.77 -11.97
N PRO A 11 -11.83 -8.44 -13.27
CA PRO A 11 -12.89 -7.78 -14.02
C PRO A 11 -14.19 -8.58 -14.09
N SER A 12 -14.17 -9.92 -13.99
CA SER A 12 -15.41 -10.72 -13.92
C SER A 12 -16.07 -10.73 -12.53
N ASN A 13 -15.51 -10.07 -11.52
CA ASN A 13 -16.12 -10.00 -10.19
C ASN A 13 -17.45 -9.23 -10.25
N THR A 14 -18.54 -9.91 -9.91
CA THR A 14 -19.90 -9.34 -9.82
C THR A 14 -20.36 -9.11 -8.37
N GLY A 15 -19.45 -9.21 -7.40
CA GLY A 15 -19.75 -9.06 -5.97
C GLY A 15 -20.27 -7.68 -5.61
N MET A 16 -19.93 -6.66 -6.41
CA MET A 16 -20.49 -5.31 -6.29
C MET A 16 -21.62 -5.11 -7.29
N GLY A 17 -22.84 -4.93 -6.79
CA GLY A 17 -24.02 -4.54 -7.58
C GLY A 17 -24.46 -5.57 -8.63
N GLY A 18 -23.86 -6.77 -8.66
CA GLY A 18 -24.07 -7.74 -9.73
C GLY A 18 -23.43 -7.35 -11.06
N VAL A 19 -22.56 -6.33 -11.13
CA VAL A 19 -22.04 -5.79 -12.39
C VAL A 19 -20.55 -6.11 -12.54
N VAL A 20 -20.17 -6.70 -13.68
CA VAL A 20 -18.75 -6.94 -14.00
C VAL A 20 -17.98 -5.63 -14.12
N GLY A 21 -16.74 -5.61 -13.64
CA GLY A 21 -15.87 -4.45 -13.66
C GLY A 21 -16.14 -3.40 -12.56
N LEU A 22 -17.30 -3.41 -11.89
CA LEU A 22 -17.63 -2.41 -10.86
C LEU A 22 -16.70 -2.50 -9.64
N ALA A 23 -16.44 -3.72 -9.16
CA ALA A 23 -15.48 -3.98 -8.09
C ALA A 23 -14.06 -3.51 -8.47
N ARG A 24 -13.64 -3.84 -9.70
CA ARG A 24 -12.33 -3.44 -10.24
C ARG A 24 -12.18 -1.92 -10.35
N MET A 25 -13.20 -1.24 -10.89
CA MET A 25 -13.19 0.22 -11.04
C MET A 25 -13.19 0.92 -9.69
N THR A 26 -13.90 0.37 -8.69
CA THR A 26 -13.85 0.85 -7.29
C THR A 26 -12.43 0.78 -6.73
N ASP A 27 -11.75 -0.35 -6.90
CA ASP A 27 -10.40 -0.53 -6.41
C ASP A 27 -9.41 0.42 -7.09
N LYS A 28 -9.55 0.59 -8.41
CA LYS A 28 -8.77 1.56 -9.20
C LYS A 28 -9.04 3.00 -8.80
N ALA A 29 -10.29 3.38 -8.55
CA ALA A 29 -10.65 4.71 -8.05
C ALA A 29 -9.97 5.00 -6.70
N ARG A 30 -10.04 4.03 -5.77
CA ARG A 30 -9.40 4.13 -4.45
C ARG A 30 -7.88 4.10 -4.52
N GLY A 31 -7.30 3.39 -5.48
CA GLY A 31 -5.86 3.41 -5.76
C GLY A 31 -5.44 4.75 -6.37
N HIS A 32 -6.20 5.25 -7.34
CA HIS A 32 -5.99 6.55 -7.99
C HIS A 32 -5.97 7.68 -6.98
N TRP A 33 -6.99 7.76 -6.13
CA TRP A 33 -7.11 8.80 -5.12
C TRP A 33 -6.00 8.75 -4.07
N ALA A 34 -5.56 7.55 -3.71
CA ALA A 34 -4.47 7.35 -2.75
C ALA A 34 -3.08 7.48 -3.40
N GLU A 35 -3.01 7.71 -4.72
CA GLU A 35 -1.79 7.68 -5.53
C GLU A 35 -1.01 6.36 -5.44
N LEU A 36 -1.73 5.27 -5.19
CA LEU A 36 -1.22 3.91 -5.13
C LEU A 36 -1.86 3.06 -6.24
N ILE A 37 -2.05 3.65 -7.43
CA ILE A 37 -2.68 2.98 -8.57
C ILE A 37 -1.71 2.09 -9.36
N GLY A 38 -0.39 2.25 -9.16
CA GLY A 38 0.63 1.53 -9.92
C GLY A 38 0.49 1.73 -11.43
N ASP A 39 0.62 0.64 -12.19
CA ASP A 39 0.51 0.65 -13.66
C ASP A 39 -0.95 0.64 -14.18
N PHE A 40 -1.94 0.63 -13.28
CA PHE A 40 -3.34 0.64 -13.66
C PHE A 40 -3.81 2.06 -14.01
N ILE A 41 -4.84 2.15 -14.86
CA ILE A 41 -5.40 3.44 -15.32
C ILE A 41 -6.85 3.53 -14.89
N TYR A 42 -7.22 4.54 -14.09
CA TYR A 42 -8.62 4.79 -13.69
C TYR A 42 -9.34 5.73 -14.66
N GLY A 43 -10.66 5.57 -14.79
CA GLY A 43 -11.55 6.54 -15.43
C GLY A 43 -11.60 6.42 -16.95
N GLN A 44 -12.01 7.48 -17.64
CA GLN A 44 -12.32 7.48 -19.08
C GLN A 44 -11.14 7.11 -19.98
N LYS A 45 -9.91 7.21 -19.47
CA LYS A 45 -8.70 6.77 -20.19
C LYS A 45 -8.55 5.25 -20.24
N SER A 46 -9.22 4.52 -19.36
CA SER A 46 -9.33 3.06 -19.39
C SER A 46 -10.55 2.68 -20.23
N GLY A 47 -10.34 2.03 -21.38
CA GLY A 47 -11.46 1.64 -22.25
C GLY A 47 -12.50 0.71 -21.60
N SER A 48 -12.12 -0.01 -20.53
CA SER A 48 -13.07 -0.80 -19.73
C SER A 48 -13.86 0.05 -18.73
N ASP A 49 -13.22 1.06 -18.13
CA ASP A 49 -13.88 1.92 -17.14
C ASP A 49 -14.80 2.90 -17.86
N ASP A 50 -14.38 3.44 -19.00
CA ASP A 50 -15.16 4.35 -19.84
C ASP A 50 -16.52 3.74 -20.22
N GLY A 51 -16.51 2.52 -20.78
CA GLY A 51 -17.74 1.81 -21.12
C GLY A 51 -18.61 1.45 -19.91
N LEU A 52 -17.99 1.23 -18.74
CA LEU A 52 -18.73 0.96 -17.50
C LEU A 52 -19.36 2.25 -16.94
N LEU A 53 -18.66 3.38 -16.97
CA LEU A 53 -19.18 4.69 -16.58
C LEU A 53 -20.36 5.10 -17.46
N GLU A 54 -20.26 4.87 -18.78
CA GLU A 54 -21.37 5.08 -19.73
C GLU A 54 -22.57 4.19 -19.36
N PHE A 55 -22.35 2.88 -19.16
CA PHE A 55 -23.42 1.96 -18.76
C PHE A 55 -24.09 2.37 -17.44
N LEU A 56 -23.31 2.83 -16.46
CA LEU A 56 -23.82 3.24 -15.15
C LEU A 56 -24.39 4.67 -15.13
N ASN A 57 -24.42 5.37 -16.27
CA ASN A 57 -24.89 6.75 -16.38
C ASN A 57 -24.24 7.71 -15.36
N THR A 58 -22.93 7.58 -15.15
CA THR A 58 -22.17 8.40 -14.18
C THR A 58 -20.89 8.97 -14.80
N THR A 59 -20.25 9.93 -14.12
CA THR A 59 -18.94 10.46 -14.53
C THR A 59 -17.82 9.90 -13.67
N GLU A 60 -16.57 10.00 -14.14
CA GLU A 60 -15.41 9.54 -13.38
C GLU A 60 -15.24 10.30 -12.06
N GLU A 61 -15.56 11.60 -12.01
CA GLU A 61 -15.47 12.42 -10.80
C GLU A 61 -16.55 12.03 -9.79
N ALA A 62 -17.81 11.90 -10.24
CA ALA A 62 -18.91 11.50 -9.37
C ALA A 62 -18.70 10.09 -8.82
N PHE A 63 -18.21 9.16 -9.64
CA PHE A 63 -17.88 7.82 -9.18
C PHE A 63 -16.71 7.83 -8.19
N LEU A 64 -15.66 8.61 -8.45
CA LEU A 64 -14.51 8.73 -7.56
C LEU A 64 -14.91 9.23 -6.17
N GLU A 65 -15.74 10.28 -6.12
CA GLU A 65 -16.25 10.84 -4.86
C GLU A 65 -16.98 9.79 -4.02
N LEU A 66 -17.87 9.01 -4.65
CA LEU A 66 -18.57 7.93 -3.96
C LEU A 66 -17.61 6.80 -3.53
N ALA A 67 -16.69 6.41 -4.42
CA ALA A 67 -15.77 5.30 -4.17
C ALA A 67 -14.84 5.56 -2.97
N ILE A 68 -14.49 6.83 -2.70
CA ILE A 68 -13.65 7.19 -1.56
C ILE A 68 -14.43 7.45 -0.28
N SER A 69 -15.73 7.75 -0.37
CA SER A 69 -16.56 8.08 0.80
C SER A 69 -17.35 6.88 1.35
N SER A 70 -17.57 5.85 0.54
CA SER A 70 -18.53 4.78 0.86
C SER A 70 -17.88 3.39 0.85
N PRO A 71 -18.31 2.49 1.75
CA PRO A 71 -17.97 1.07 1.66
C PRO A 71 -18.61 0.44 0.40
N ASP A 72 -18.16 -0.75 0.04
CA ASP A 72 -18.53 -1.40 -1.23
C ASP A 72 -20.02 -1.64 -1.40
N ASP A 73 -20.70 -2.10 -0.35
CA ASP A 73 -22.13 -2.38 -0.37
C ASP A 73 -22.95 -1.11 -0.59
N GLU A 74 -22.62 -0.05 0.14
CA GLU A 74 -23.28 1.26 0.01
C GLU A 74 -22.99 1.90 -1.36
N LEU A 75 -21.72 1.87 -1.81
CA LEU A 75 -21.33 2.37 -3.13
C LEU A 75 -22.09 1.65 -4.25
N ALA A 76 -22.11 0.32 -4.21
CA ALA A 76 -22.80 -0.49 -5.19
C ALA A 76 -24.29 -0.16 -5.23
N GLN A 77 -24.93 -0.06 -4.06
CA GLN A 77 -26.34 0.31 -3.98
C GLN A 77 -26.59 1.67 -4.63
N GLN A 78 -25.84 2.71 -4.23
CA GLN A 78 -26.03 4.07 -4.73
C GLN A 78 -25.80 4.18 -6.24
N VAL A 79 -24.74 3.57 -6.76
CA VAL A 79 -24.39 3.64 -8.18
C VAL A 79 -25.43 2.91 -9.02
N ILE A 80 -25.89 1.74 -8.60
CA ILE A 80 -26.92 0.99 -9.34
C ILE A 80 -28.25 1.73 -9.29
N GLU A 81 -28.68 2.23 -8.14
CA GLU A 81 -29.92 3.01 -8.01
C GLU A 81 -29.88 4.28 -8.89
N ALA A 82 -28.76 5.01 -8.89
CA ALA A 82 -28.60 6.22 -9.70
C ALA A 82 -28.52 5.93 -11.20
N SER A 83 -27.98 4.78 -11.60
CA SER A 83 -27.84 4.41 -13.01
C SER A 83 -29.17 4.21 -13.73
N GLY A 84 -30.22 3.83 -13.00
CA GLY A 84 -31.52 3.47 -13.58
C GLY A 84 -31.53 2.14 -14.33
N GLN A 85 -30.43 1.38 -14.32
CA GLN A 85 -30.32 0.09 -15.01
C GLN A 85 -31.17 -0.97 -14.32
N SER A 86 -31.93 -1.72 -15.12
CA SER A 86 -32.68 -2.88 -14.66
C SER A 86 -31.77 -4.11 -14.51
N ALA A 87 -32.22 -5.09 -13.71
CA ALA A 87 -31.50 -6.36 -13.59
C ALA A 87 -31.28 -7.06 -14.95
N THR A 88 -32.23 -6.93 -15.89
CA THR A 88 -32.09 -7.51 -17.25
C THR A 88 -31.04 -6.79 -18.09
N GLU A 89 -30.93 -5.47 -17.97
CA GLU A 89 -29.88 -4.70 -18.64
C GLU A 89 -28.50 -5.02 -18.06
N ILE A 90 -28.40 -5.17 -16.73
CA ILE A 90 -27.18 -5.64 -16.06
C ILE A 90 -26.77 -7.03 -16.54
N ASP A 91 -27.71 -7.99 -16.58
CA ASP A 91 -27.42 -9.35 -17.07
C ASP A 91 -26.95 -9.34 -18.53
N THR A 92 -27.56 -8.49 -19.36
CA THR A 92 -27.18 -8.33 -20.78
C THR A 92 -25.78 -7.76 -20.90
N PHE A 93 -25.49 -6.65 -20.19
CA PHE A 93 -24.18 -6.03 -20.16
C PHE A 93 -23.10 -7.02 -19.69
N ASN A 94 -23.35 -7.73 -18.59
CA ASN A 94 -22.44 -8.74 -18.06
C ASN A 94 -22.16 -9.83 -19.10
N GLY A 95 -23.20 -10.36 -19.74
CA GLY A 95 -23.06 -11.40 -20.77
C GLY A 95 -22.20 -10.92 -21.95
N GLU A 96 -22.41 -9.70 -22.41
CA GLU A 96 -21.62 -9.10 -23.49
C GLU A 96 -20.15 -8.91 -23.09
N GLN A 97 -19.87 -8.36 -21.91
CA GLN A 97 -18.49 -8.15 -21.45
C GLN A 97 -17.76 -9.48 -21.20
N LEU A 98 -18.41 -10.47 -20.59
CA LEU A 98 -17.83 -11.78 -20.31
C LEU A 98 -17.50 -12.56 -21.59
N ALA A 99 -18.30 -12.39 -22.65
CA ALA A 99 -18.12 -13.06 -23.93
C ALA A 99 -17.22 -12.30 -24.92
N ARG A 100 -16.80 -11.07 -24.59
CA ARG A 100 -16.05 -10.19 -25.49
C ARG A 100 -14.68 -10.78 -25.82
N GLU A 101 -14.44 -11.10 -27.08
CA GLU A 101 -13.12 -11.50 -27.59
C GLU A 101 -12.28 -10.29 -28.04
N PRO A 102 -10.93 -10.38 -28.00
CA PRO A 102 -10.06 -9.37 -28.60
C PRO A 102 -10.36 -9.18 -30.09
N PHE A 103 -10.54 -7.94 -30.52
CA PHE A 103 -10.90 -7.62 -31.92
C PHE A 103 -9.77 -6.98 -32.73
N ASP A 104 -8.67 -6.59 -32.08
CA ASP A 104 -7.49 -6.02 -32.74
C ASP A 104 -6.24 -6.89 -32.55
N ASP A 105 -5.29 -6.72 -33.46
CA ASP A 105 -4.06 -7.51 -33.55
C ASP A 105 -3.16 -7.37 -32.31
N LEU A 106 -3.25 -6.25 -31.58
CA LEU A 106 -2.47 -6.04 -30.36
C LEU A 106 -3.02 -6.94 -29.24
N HIS A 107 -4.32 -6.86 -28.95
CA HIS A 107 -4.92 -7.63 -27.86
C HIS A 107 -4.97 -9.13 -28.16
N VAL A 108 -5.13 -9.54 -29.43
CA VAL A 108 -4.99 -10.95 -29.83
C VAL A 108 -3.58 -11.47 -29.54
N ARG A 109 -2.55 -10.67 -29.79
CA ARG A 109 -1.15 -11.02 -29.51
C ARG A 109 -0.88 -11.07 -28.00
N LEU A 110 -1.30 -10.04 -27.25
CA LEU A 110 -1.14 -9.99 -25.79
C LEU A 110 -1.81 -11.19 -25.11
N LEU A 111 -3.02 -11.58 -25.54
CA LEU A 111 -3.69 -12.77 -25.02
C LEU A 111 -2.84 -14.04 -25.24
N LYS A 112 -2.27 -14.23 -26.44
CA LYS A 112 -1.41 -15.39 -26.74
C LYS A 112 -0.14 -15.39 -25.87
N GLU A 113 0.53 -14.24 -25.77
CA GLU A 113 1.74 -14.07 -24.96
C GLU A 113 1.47 -14.39 -23.48
N ARG A 114 0.34 -13.91 -22.93
CA ARG A 114 -0.09 -14.19 -21.56
C ARG A 114 -0.40 -15.67 -21.32
N ILE A 115 -1.11 -16.33 -22.25
CA ILE A 115 -1.37 -17.78 -22.16
C ILE A 115 -0.06 -18.55 -22.16
N GLU A 116 0.86 -18.22 -23.05
CA GLU A 116 2.16 -18.90 -23.13
C GLU A 116 3.00 -18.70 -21.85
N ALA A 117 2.97 -17.50 -21.27
CA ALA A 117 3.70 -17.17 -20.05
C ALA A 117 3.09 -17.79 -18.78
N TYR A 118 1.75 -17.80 -18.65
CA TYR A 118 1.08 -18.02 -17.37
C TYR A 118 0.16 -19.23 -17.34
N ALA A 119 -0.37 -19.68 -18.48
CA ALA A 119 -1.28 -20.81 -18.56
C ALA A 119 -1.01 -21.68 -19.80
N PRO A 120 0.24 -22.15 -20.01
CA PRO A 120 0.62 -22.85 -21.23
C PRO A 120 -0.25 -24.08 -21.44
N GLY A 121 -0.85 -24.16 -22.63
CA GLY A 121 -1.75 -25.27 -23.02
C GLY A 121 -3.22 -25.08 -22.64
N GLN A 122 -3.60 -24.00 -21.94
CA GLN A 122 -5.01 -23.65 -21.74
C GLN A 122 -5.62 -23.04 -22.99
N THR A 123 -6.74 -23.60 -23.45
CA THR A 123 -7.40 -23.21 -24.71
C THR A 123 -8.75 -22.52 -24.50
N ASP A 124 -9.24 -22.45 -23.26
CA ASP A 124 -10.53 -21.88 -22.88
C ASP A 124 -10.44 -20.41 -22.43
N ILE A 125 -9.24 -19.83 -22.43
CA ILE A 125 -8.98 -18.42 -22.19
C ILE A 125 -9.01 -17.67 -23.53
N THR A 126 -10.19 -17.20 -23.93
CA THR A 126 -10.41 -16.55 -25.24
C THR A 126 -10.88 -15.11 -25.15
N THR A 127 -11.35 -14.66 -23.98
CA THR A 127 -12.03 -13.36 -23.83
C THR A 127 -11.11 -12.30 -23.23
N VAL A 128 -11.44 -11.03 -23.48
CA VAL A 128 -10.68 -9.87 -23.00
C VAL A 128 -10.56 -9.89 -21.48
N LEU A 129 -11.66 -10.16 -20.75
CA LEU A 129 -11.63 -10.18 -19.30
C LEU A 129 -10.75 -11.32 -18.77
N LYS A 130 -10.86 -12.52 -19.34
CA LYS A 130 -9.97 -13.64 -18.98
C LYS A 130 -8.50 -13.36 -19.28
N SER A 131 -8.21 -12.59 -20.34
CA SER A 131 -6.84 -12.13 -20.63
C SER A 131 -6.30 -11.23 -19.52
N ILE A 132 -7.10 -10.24 -19.08
CA ILE A 132 -6.75 -9.31 -18.01
C ILE A 132 -6.55 -10.07 -16.69
N GLU A 133 -7.46 -11.00 -16.39
CA GLU A 133 -7.38 -11.85 -15.19
C GLU A 133 -6.11 -12.68 -15.16
N LEU A 134 -5.74 -13.25 -16.30
CA LEU A 134 -4.52 -14.04 -16.43
C LEU A 134 -3.26 -13.18 -16.25
N ASP A 135 -3.29 -11.94 -16.75
CA ASP A 135 -2.21 -10.96 -16.61
C ASP A 135 -2.03 -10.56 -15.14
N ASP A 136 -3.11 -10.10 -14.49
CA ASP A 136 -3.12 -9.73 -13.08
C ASP A 136 -2.69 -10.91 -12.21
N TRP A 137 -3.21 -12.10 -12.47
CA TRP A 137 -2.83 -13.29 -11.74
C TRP A 137 -1.34 -13.60 -11.94
N GLY A 138 -0.83 -13.57 -13.17
CA GLY A 138 0.58 -13.84 -13.45
C GLY A 138 1.55 -12.83 -12.87
N CYS A 139 1.17 -11.55 -12.83
CA CYS A 139 2.02 -10.49 -12.29
C CYS A 139 2.08 -10.47 -10.76
N PHE A 140 1.08 -11.02 -10.05
CA PHE A 140 0.95 -10.86 -8.60
C PHE A 140 0.84 -12.17 -7.78
N ARG A 141 0.61 -13.33 -8.42
CA ARG A 141 0.50 -14.63 -7.70
C ARG A 141 1.80 -15.10 -7.07
N ASP A 142 2.94 -14.69 -7.64
CA ASP A 142 4.27 -15.14 -7.26
C ASP A 142 4.91 -14.04 -6.40
N THR A 143 5.45 -14.40 -5.24
CA THR A 143 6.09 -13.45 -4.31
C THR A 143 7.47 -13.97 -3.94
N ASP A 144 8.53 -13.20 -4.20
CA ASP A 144 9.90 -13.60 -3.86
C ASP A 144 10.39 -12.89 -2.58
N LEU A 145 10.25 -13.57 -1.43
CA LEU A 145 10.68 -13.05 -0.13
C LEU A 145 12.19 -13.19 0.12
N THR A 146 12.96 -13.64 -0.88
CA THR A 146 14.43 -13.52 -0.84
C THR A 146 14.91 -12.14 -1.31
N GLN A 147 14.03 -11.36 -1.96
CA GLN A 147 14.36 -10.07 -2.54
C GLN A 147 13.72 -8.89 -1.80
N ALA A 148 12.60 -9.11 -1.12
CA ALA A 148 11.91 -8.06 -0.39
C ALA A 148 11.11 -8.62 0.79
N PRO A 149 10.85 -7.83 1.84
CA PRO A 149 10.06 -8.30 2.97
C PRO A 149 8.57 -8.40 2.59
N PRO A 150 7.82 -9.33 3.23
CA PRO A 150 6.37 -9.36 3.08
C PRO A 150 5.76 -8.10 3.71
N ARG A 151 4.50 -7.82 3.40
CA ARG A 151 3.80 -6.63 3.92
C ARG A 151 3.78 -6.60 5.45
N THR A 152 3.59 -5.40 6.02
CA THR A 152 3.56 -5.23 7.48
C THR A 152 2.48 -6.08 8.13
N ALA A 153 2.76 -6.55 9.35
CA ALA A 153 1.82 -7.33 10.12
C ALA A 153 0.59 -6.51 10.56
N TYR A 154 0.65 -5.17 10.51
CA TYR A 154 -0.49 -4.30 10.83
C TYR A 154 -1.57 -4.26 9.75
N LEU A 155 -1.31 -4.73 8.52
CA LEU A 155 -2.33 -4.71 7.47
C LEU A 155 -3.51 -5.64 7.77
N LYS A 156 -4.72 -5.12 7.55
CA LYS A 156 -6.00 -5.78 7.79
C LYS A 156 -6.80 -6.01 6.50
N THR A 157 -6.15 -5.95 5.34
CA THR A 157 -6.83 -5.96 4.03
C THR A 157 -7.51 -7.29 3.71
N VAL A 158 -7.09 -8.39 4.33
CA VAL A 158 -7.73 -9.71 4.23
C VAL A 158 -8.64 -9.90 5.45
N LEU A 159 -9.96 -9.88 5.24
CA LEU A 159 -11.01 -10.11 6.26
C LEU A 159 -10.94 -9.20 7.50
N GLY A 160 -10.25 -8.06 7.43
CA GLY A 160 -10.05 -7.22 8.60
C GLY A 160 -9.06 -7.81 9.60
N VAL A 161 -8.27 -8.84 9.25
CA VAL A 161 -7.39 -9.57 10.17
C VAL A 161 -5.93 -9.12 10.01
N VAL A 162 -5.31 -8.65 11.10
CA VAL A 162 -3.89 -8.29 11.11
C VAL A 162 -3.00 -9.48 10.75
N GLY A 163 -1.98 -9.23 9.95
CA GLY A 163 -0.99 -10.23 9.54
C GLY A 163 -1.49 -11.22 8.47
N ALA A 164 -2.79 -11.24 8.13
CA ALA A 164 -3.30 -12.14 7.11
C ALA A 164 -2.75 -11.80 5.70
N ALA A 165 -2.61 -10.51 5.38
CA ALA A 165 -1.96 -10.06 4.14
C ALA A 165 -0.47 -10.46 4.09
N ARG A 166 0.25 -10.31 5.22
CA ARG A 166 1.64 -10.78 5.38
C ARG A 166 1.75 -12.29 5.22
N MET A 167 0.80 -13.04 5.78
CA MET A 167 0.73 -14.50 5.64
C MET A 167 0.44 -14.90 4.19
N ALA A 168 -0.37 -14.16 3.46
CA ALA A 168 -0.62 -14.39 2.02
C ALA A 168 0.65 -14.21 1.18
N ASP A 169 1.47 -13.21 1.47
CA ASP A 169 2.77 -13.02 0.81
C ASP A 169 3.70 -14.22 1.07
N LYS A 170 3.72 -14.69 2.32
CA LYS A 170 4.52 -15.86 2.73
C LYS A 170 3.99 -17.16 2.12
N ALA A 171 2.68 -17.31 1.99
CA ALA A 171 2.05 -18.44 1.33
C ALA A 171 2.46 -18.51 -0.14
N ARG A 172 2.30 -17.41 -0.87
CA ARG A 172 2.74 -17.30 -2.27
C ARG A 172 4.22 -17.59 -2.44
N ALA A 173 5.05 -17.07 -1.54
CA ALA A 173 6.49 -17.34 -1.55
C ALA A 173 6.83 -18.79 -1.23
N SER A 174 6.15 -19.40 -0.26
CA SER A 174 6.28 -20.83 0.05
C SER A 174 5.92 -21.70 -1.16
N HIS A 175 4.84 -21.34 -1.87
CA HIS A 175 4.35 -22.07 -3.04
C HIS A 175 5.41 -22.23 -4.15
N ILE A 176 6.26 -21.22 -4.34
CA ILE A 176 7.29 -21.18 -5.38
C ILE A 176 8.71 -21.39 -4.85
N ASP A 177 8.88 -21.85 -3.61
CA ASP A 177 10.18 -22.04 -2.94
C ASP A 177 11.03 -20.75 -2.85
N LYS A 178 10.35 -19.62 -2.62
CA LYS A 178 10.93 -18.28 -2.43
C LYS A 178 10.61 -17.64 -1.09
N LEU A 179 10.18 -18.44 -0.10
CA LEU A 179 10.01 -17.98 1.28
C LEU A 179 11.33 -17.45 1.88
N GLY A 180 12.45 -18.03 1.44
CA GLY A 180 13.78 -17.74 1.96
C GLY A 180 14.04 -18.39 3.32
N GLY A 181 15.29 -18.33 3.79
CA GLY A 181 15.67 -18.84 5.12
C GLY A 181 15.31 -17.92 6.29
N HIS A 182 14.83 -16.70 6.00
CA HIS A 182 14.52 -15.67 7.00
C HIS A 182 13.08 -15.76 7.52
N TYR A 183 12.15 -16.32 6.74
CA TYR A 183 10.74 -16.40 7.08
C TYR A 183 10.29 -17.84 7.31
N LEU A 184 9.29 -18.00 8.19
CA LEU A 184 8.60 -19.27 8.46
C LEU A 184 7.16 -19.14 8.02
N TYR A 185 6.57 -20.15 7.36
CA TYR A 185 5.17 -20.14 6.92
C TYR A 185 4.31 -21.13 7.71
N GLY A 186 3.03 -20.79 7.91
CA GLY A 186 2.01 -21.69 8.44
C GLY A 186 2.35 -22.15 9.86
N GLU A 187 2.31 -23.46 10.11
CA GLU A 187 2.52 -24.04 11.44
C GLU A 187 3.90 -23.74 12.05
N ALA A 188 4.90 -23.38 11.23
CA ALA A 188 6.21 -23.00 11.73
C ALA A 188 6.25 -21.56 12.29
N SER A 189 5.30 -20.71 11.95
CA SER A 189 5.22 -19.31 12.39
C SER A 189 4.18 -19.13 13.50
N TYR A 190 4.55 -18.47 14.59
CA TYR A 190 3.60 -18.18 15.67
C TYR A 190 2.40 -17.36 15.19
N LEU A 191 2.64 -16.27 14.46
CA LEU A 191 1.58 -15.38 13.97
C LEU A 191 0.64 -16.13 13.01
N ASP A 192 1.20 -16.87 12.06
CA ASP A 192 0.43 -17.60 11.04
C ASP A 192 -0.45 -18.67 11.70
N ARG A 193 0.08 -19.40 12.69
CA ARG A 193 -0.73 -20.34 13.49
C ARG A 193 -1.91 -19.67 14.18
N GLN A 194 -1.70 -18.50 14.78
CA GLN A 194 -2.79 -17.77 15.43
C GLN A 194 -3.85 -17.33 14.42
N ILE A 195 -3.44 -16.92 13.21
CA ILE A 195 -4.37 -16.57 12.12
C ILE A 195 -5.14 -17.80 11.63
N LEU A 196 -4.45 -18.91 11.37
CA LEU A 196 -5.08 -20.18 10.94
C LEU A 196 -6.10 -20.69 11.96
N GLU A 197 -5.72 -20.68 13.24
CA GLU A 197 -6.61 -21.07 14.35
C GLU A 197 -7.83 -20.15 14.45
N PHE A 198 -7.62 -18.82 14.34
CA PHE A 198 -8.70 -17.84 14.36
C PHE A 198 -9.68 -18.02 13.19
N LEU A 199 -9.16 -18.22 11.98
CA LEU A 199 -9.97 -18.46 10.78
C LEU A 199 -10.58 -19.87 10.76
N GLY A 200 -10.06 -20.81 11.55
CA GLY A 200 -10.50 -22.20 11.54
C GLY A 200 -10.21 -22.89 10.20
N THR A 201 -9.05 -22.61 9.61
CA THR A 201 -8.57 -23.19 8.35
C THR A 201 -7.16 -23.77 8.52
N ASP A 202 -6.66 -24.49 7.53
CA ASP A 202 -5.30 -25.03 7.53
C ASP A 202 -4.39 -24.28 6.54
N GLN A 203 -3.07 -24.43 6.72
CA GLN A 203 -2.07 -23.73 5.91
C GLN A 203 -2.15 -24.05 4.41
N ALA A 204 -2.59 -25.26 4.04
CA ALA A 204 -2.65 -25.67 2.63
C ALA A 204 -3.85 -25.00 1.94
N THR A 205 -4.99 -24.95 2.62
CA THR A 205 -6.19 -24.24 2.17
C THR A 205 -5.92 -22.74 2.06
N PHE A 206 -5.26 -22.14 3.05
CA PHE A 206 -4.89 -20.73 3.00
C PHE A 206 -3.90 -20.45 1.84
N GLU A 207 -2.92 -21.33 1.63
CA GLU A 207 -1.95 -21.19 0.53
C GLU A 207 -2.63 -21.24 -0.84
N GLU A 208 -3.52 -22.21 -1.05
CA GLU A 208 -4.30 -22.30 -2.28
C GLU A 208 -5.12 -21.03 -2.51
N GLY A 209 -5.79 -20.52 -1.48
CA GLY A 209 -6.53 -19.27 -1.54
C GLY A 209 -5.66 -18.10 -1.95
N ALA A 210 -4.51 -17.92 -1.28
CA ALA A 210 -3.60 -16.80 -1.50
C ALA A 210 -2.92 -16.81 -2.88
N TRP A 211 -2.67 -18.00 -3.44
CA TRP A 211 -2.10 -18.16 -4.78
C TRP A 211 -3.14 -17.96 -5.89
N ARG A 212 -4.38 -18.43 -5.68
CA ARG A 212 -5.47 -18.24 -6.65
C ARG A 212 -6.01 -16.81 -6.67
N ASN A 213 -5.99 -16.11 -5.53
CA ASN A 213 -6.60 -14.80 -5.36
C ASN A 213 -5.54 -13.80 -4.87
N PRO A 214 -4.78 -13.18 -5.78
CA PRO A 214 -3.75 -12.20 -5.41
C PRO A 214 -4.32 -10.90 -4.84
N ASN A 215 -5.58 -10.56 -5.16
CA ASN A 215 -6.30 -9.48 -4.51
C ASN A 215 -6.79 -9.91 -3.12
N ASP A 216 -6.51 -9.09 -2.10
CA ASP A 216 -6.80 -9.40 -0.69
C ASP A 216 -8.31 -9.49 -0.39
N VAL A 217 -9.14 -8.72 -1.11
CA VAL A 217 -10.61 -8.77 -0.95
C VAL A 217 -11.13 -10.10 -1.49
N GLU A 218 -10.68 -10.52 -2.67
CA GLU A 218 -11.09 -11.82 -3.26
C GLU A 218 -10.53 -13.01 -2.47
N LEU A 219 -9.33 -12.88 -1.89
CA LEU A 219 -8.82 -13.86 -0.92
C LEU A 219 -9.78 -13.98 0.27
N GLY A 220 -10.25 -12.84 0.79
CA GLY A 220 -11.26 -12.82 1.85
C GLY A 220 -12.57 -13.49 1.44
N GLU A 221 -13.12 -13.12 0.28
CA GLU A 221 -14.34 -13.74 -0.28
C GLU A 221 -14.17 -15.27 -0.40
N TRP A 222 -13.04 -15.72 -0.96
CA TRP A 222 -12.74 -17.14 -1.14
C TRP A 222 -12.63 -17.90 0.19
N LEU A 223 -12.04 -17.27 1.22
CA LEU A 223 -11.94 -17.84 2.56
C LEU A 223 -13.30 -17.94 3.23
N LEU A 224 -14.17 -16.92 3.11
CA LEU A 224 -15.51 -16.90 3.74
C LEU A 224 -16.41 -18.05 3.27
N GLU A 225 -16.21 -18.57 2.05
CA GLU A 225 -16.90 -19.76 1.56
C GLU A 225 -16.43 -21.06 2.22
N ARG A 226 -15.27 -21.06 2.88
CA ARG A 226 -14.54 -22.25 3.37
C ARG A 226 -14.33 -22.25 4.87
N ILE A 227 -14.52 -21.12 5.54
CA ILE A 227 -14.41 -20.99 6.99
C ILE A 227 -15.78 -20.91 7.65
N LYS A 228 -15.80 -21.10 8.97
CA LYS A 228 -17.01 -20.79 9.75
C LYS A 228 -17.21 -19.27 9.78
N PRO A 229 -18.47 -18.79 9.74
CA PRO A 229 -18.75 -17.37 9.89
C PRO A 229 -18.07 -16.80 11.13
N LEU A 230 -17.27 -15.74 10.93
CA LEU A 230 -16.63 -15.02 12.02
C LEU A 230 -17.71 -14.30 12.84
N SER A 231 -17.56 -14.32 14.16
CA SER A 231 -18.49 -13.59 15.03
C SER A 231 -18.27 -12.06 14.90
N PRO A 232 -19.33 -11.24 15.00
CA PRO A 232 -19.17 -9.78 14.99
C PRO A 232 -18.13 -9.31 16.02
N GLY A 233 -17.20 -8.47 15.59
CA GLY A 233 -16.11 -7.94 16.44
C GLY A 233 -14.99 -8.93 16.77
N ALA A 234 -15.07 -10.20 16.33
CA ALA A 234 -14.02 -11.19 16.60
C ALA A 234 -12.66 -10.78 15.99
N ALA A 235 -12.67 -10.21 14.77
CA ALA A 235 -11.47 -9.70 14.13
C ALA A 235 -10.85 -8.56 14.94
N SER A 236 -11.63 -7.59 15.42
CA SER A 236 -11.10 -6.49 16.26
C SER A 236 -10.48 -6.99 17.56
N ILE A 237 -11.07 -8.00 18.21
CA ILE A 237 -10.50 -8.62 19.43
C ILE A 237 -9.16 -9.31 19.11
N PHE A 238 -9.13 -10.11 18.03
CA PHE A 238 -7.92 -10.77 17.57
C PHE A 238 -6.82 -9.75 17.23
N ASN A 239 -7.17 -8.70 16.49
CA ASN A 239 -6.26 -7.64 16.09
C ASN A 239 -5.64 -6.93 17.28
N ALA A 240 -6.45 -6.57 18.28
CA ALA A 240 -5.97 -5.96 19.52
C ALA A 240 -4.99 -6.88 20.25
N HIS A 241 -5.35 -8.16 20.41
CA HIS A 241 -4.50 -9.13 21.08
C HIS A 241 -3.15 -9.30 20.36
N MET A 242 -3.16 -9.47 19.04
CA MET A 242 -1.94 -9.72 18.27
C MET A 242 -1.05 -8.48 18.12
N SER A 243 -1.65 -7.30 17.87
CA SER A 243 -0.90 -6.07 17.65
C SER A 243 -0.25 -5.54 18.93
N LEU A 244 -0.83 -5.83 20.10
CA LEU A 244 -0.28 -5.48 21.41
C LEU A 244 0.64 -6.55 21.99
N HIS A 245 0.83 -7.67 21.28
CA HIS A 245 1.66 -8.77 21.78
C HIS A 245 3.13 -8.34 21.83
N GLY A 246 3.76 -8.44 23.00
CA GLY A 246 5.11 -7.90 23.23
C GLY A 246 5.50 -7.81 24.69
N ILE A 247 6.17 -6.72 25.08
CA ILE A 247 6.75 -6.53 26.42
C ILE A 247 5.72 -6.52 27.55
N THR A 248 4.48 -6.10 27.26
CA THR A 248 3.39 -6.05 28.26
C THR A 248 2.55 -7.33 28.28
N SER A 249 2.86 -8.30 27.42
CA SER A 249 2.17 -9.59 27.40
C SER A 249 2.66 -10.46 28.57
N PRO A 250 1.75 -10.93 29.45
CA PRO A 250 2.15 -11.70 30.62
C PRO A 250 2.97 -12.94 30.26
N GLY A 251 4.17 -13.06 30.84
CA GLY A 251 5.08 -14.19 30.62
C GLY A 251 5.97 -14.09 29.37
N PHE A 252 5.92 -12.96 28.65
CA PHE A 252 6.76 -12.70 27.47
C PHE A 252 7.78 -11.57 27.68
N GLU A 253 7.82 -10.96 28.86
CA GLU A 253 8.63 -9.78 29.18
C GLU A 253 10.11 -10.02 28.83
N ASP A 254 10.72 -11.05 29.43
CA ASP A 254 12.14 -11.36 29.23
C ASP A 254 12.44 -11.84 27.80
N LYS A 255 11.55 -12.66 27.23
CA LYS A 255 11.71 -13.20 25.87
C LYS A 255 11.65 -12.09 24.84
N PHE A 256 10.69 -11.18 24.97
CA PHE A 256 10.56 -10.03 24.09
C PHE A 256 11.74 -9.07 24.25
N ALA A 257 12.12 -8.73 25.49
CA ALA A 257 13.27 -7.86 25.73
C ALA A 257 14.55 -8.42 25.10
N SER A 258 14.81 -9.73 25.26
CA SER A 258 15.96 -10.38 24.64
C SER A 258 15.92 -10.32 23.11
N ARG A 259 14.76 -10.56 22.49
CA ARG A 259 14.63 -10.50 21.01
C ARG A 259 14.72 -9.07 20.50
N ARG A 260 14.19 -8.10 21.24
CA ARG A 260 14.31 -6.68 20.91
C ARG A 260 15.77 -6.23 20.94
N ASP A 261 16.52 -6.61 21.96
CA ASP A 261 17.93 -6.24 22.05
C ASP A 261 18.78 -6.94 20.96
N GLU A 262 18.39 -8.14 20.54
CA GLU A 262 19.01 -8.86 19.41
C GLU A 262 18.84 -8.11 18.07
N VAL A 263 17.63 -7.64 17.76
CA VAL A 263 17.30 -6.98 16.48
C VAL A 263 17.65 -5.50 16.50
N CYS A 264 17.25 -4.79 17.55
CA CYS A 264 17.33 -3.33 17.59
C CYS A 264 18.60 -2.81 18.29
N GLY A 265 19.36 -3.69 18.94
CA GLY A 265 20.41 -3.31 19.87
C GLY A 265 19.86 -2.87 21.25
N PRO A 266 20.74 -2.76 22.26
CA PRO A 266 20.32 -2.37 23.61
C PRO A 266 19.81 -0.92 23.64
N GLY A 267 18.82 -0.67 24.50
CA GLY A 267 18.33 0.69 24.81
C GLY A 267 17.12 1.17 23.99
N ARG A 268 16.59 0.33 23.09
CA ARG A 268 15.37 0.62 22.31
C ARG A 268 14.09 0.37 23.10
N ALA A 269 13.97 1.00 24.27
CA ALA A 269 12.82 0.84 25.16
C ALA A 269 11.49 1.32 24.55
N ASP A 270 11.56 2.12 23.49
CA ASP A 270 10.45 2.58 22.67
C ASP A 270 9.76 1.45 21.88
N VAL A 271 10.48 0.37 21.56
CA VAL A 271 9.92 -0.80 20.85
C VAL A 271 9.30 -1.75 21.88
N THR A 272 7.99 -1.95 21.78
CA THR A 272 7.21 -2.65 22.82
C THR A 272 6.42 -3.84 22.30
N THR A 273 6.22 -3.96 20.99
CA THR A 273 5.43 -5.04 20.36
C THR A 273 6.23 -5.84 19.34
N TYR A 274 5.83 -7.09 19.12
CA TYR A 274 6.47 -7.95 18.11
C TYR A 274 6.23 -7.43 16.68
N PHE A 275 5.14 -6.70 16.41
CA PHE A 275 4.88 -6.15 15.09
C PHE A 275 5.84 -4.99 14.76
N GLU A 276 6.08 -4.06 15.69
CA GLU A 276 7.14 -3.05 15.56
C GLU A 276 8.50 -3.71 15.30
N LEU A 277 8.77 -4.80 16.04
CA LEU A 277 10.02 -5.54 15.90
C LEU A 277 10.15 -6.20 14.53
N MET A 278 9.08 -6.79 13.99
CA MET A 278 9.06 -7.37 12.64
C MET A 278 9.33 -6.30 11.57
N ASP A 279 8.71 -5.13 11.69
CA ASP A 279 8.89 -4.05 10.71
C ASP A 279 10.30 -3.43 10.76
N ILE A 280 10.95 -3.45 11.93
CA ILE A 280 12.37 -3.08 12.07
C ILE A 280 13.28 -4.16 11.50
N ASP A 281 13.06 -5.43 11.87
CA ASP A 281 13.84 -6.59 11.41
C ASP A 281 13.80 -6.72 9.88
N ASP A 282 12.61 -6.56 9.28
CA ASP A 282 12.42 -6.54 7.82
C ASP A 282 13.26 -5.44 7.15
N GLN A 283 13.21 -4.20 7.64
CA GLN A 283 14.00 -3.10 7.07
C GLN A 283 15.51 -3.34 7.20
N GLN A 284 15.97 -3.85 8.36
CA GLN A 284 17.37 -4.13 8.60
C GLN A 284 17.88 -5.28 7.75
N HIS A 285 17.13 -6.38 7.65
CA HIS A 285 17.51 -7.57 6.88
C HIS A 285 17.77 -7.23 5.42
N PHE A 286 16.89 -6.41 4.82
CA PHE A 286 17.00 -6.00 3.42
C PHE A 286 17.80 -4.71 3.23
N GLY A 287 18.22 -4.03 4.30
CA GLY A 287 18.94 -2.76 4.22
C GLY A 287 18.14 -1.64 3.53
N ILE A 288 16.83 -1.60 3.74
CA ILE A 288 15.91 -0.67 3.08
C ILE A 288 15.27 0.31 4.07
N VAL A 289 14.82 1.44 3.56
CA VAL A 289 13.83 2.29 4.22
C VAL A 289 12.47 1.98 3.60
N ASP A 290 11.49 1.65 4.45
CA ASP A 290 10.13 1.39 3.98
C ASP A 290 9.13 2.33 4.65
N LEU A 291 8.61 3.28 3.85
CA LEU A 291 7.66 4.28 4.31
C LEU A 291 6.20 3.81 4.27
N GLU A 292 5.95 2.54 3.93
CA GLU A 292 4.67 1.88 4.18
C GLU A 292 4.56 1.45 5.66
N ARG A 293 5.69 1.32 6.36
CA ARG A 293 5.77 0.85 7.76
C ARG A 293 5.89 1.97 8.78
N ARG A 294 6.44 3.12 8.39
CA ARG A 294 6.71 4.25 9.29
C ARG A 294 6.80 5.56 8.50
N PRO A 295 6.59 6.72 9.14
CA PRO A 295 6.87 7.98 8.47
C PRO A 295 8.38 8.18 8.30
N PRO A 296 8.81 8.99 7.32
CA PRO A 296 10.17 9.51 7.31
C PRO A 296 10.34 10.45 8.50
N ARG A 297 11.59 10.82 8.83
CA ARG A 297 11.87 11.73 9.95
C ARG A 297 11.06 13.03 9.88
N SER A 298 10.82 13.64 11.06
CA SER A 298 9.97 14.82 11.21
C SER A 298 10.36 15.88 10.18
N PRO A 299 9.38 16.57 9.57
CA PRO A 299 9.71 17.64 8.65
C PRO A 299 10.40 18.81 9.37
N TYR A 300 10.35 18.90 10.71
CA TYR A 300 11.10 19.88 11.51
C TYR A 300 12.52 19.43 11.88
N ASP A 301 12.92 18.19 11.57
CA ASP A 301 14.25 17.67 11.88
C ASP A 301 15.33 18.48 11.14
N ALA A 302 16.22 19.11 11.90
CA ALA A 302 17.37 19.88 11.43
C ALA A 302 18.70 19.31 11.94
N SER A 303 18.71 18.04 12.39
CA SER A 303 19.89 17.37 12.92
C SER A 303 21.00 17.22 11.87
N LEU A 304 20.65 17.16 10.59
CA LEU A 304 21.58 17.05 9.48
C LEU A 304 21.88 18.42 8.88
N ALA A 305 23.12 18.89 9.06
CA ALA A 305 23.64 20.17 8.57
C ALA A 305 22.84 21.43 9.01
N GLY A 306 21.95 21.32 9.99
CA GLY A 306 21.07 22.42 10.38
C GLY A 306 19.94 22.70 9.39
N ILE A 307 19.77 21.87 8.34
CA ILE A 307 18.76 22.07 7.30
C ILE A 307 17.51 21.26 7.67
N THR A 308 16.41 21.97 7.89
CA THR A 308 15.11 21.38 8.17
C THR A 308 14.68 20.46 7.01
N SER A 309 14.06 19.32 7.32
CA SER A 309 13.60 18.32 6.32
C SER A 309 14.69 17.62 5.48
N LEU A 310 15.99 17.91 5.66
CA LEU A 310 17.04 17.18 4.94
C LEU A 310 17.05 15.68 5.31
N ALA A 311 16.95 15.37 6.61
CA ALA A 311 16.79 14.02 7.11
C ALA A 311 15.57 13.30 6.51
N ARG A 312 14.45 14.02 6.40
CA ARG A 312 13.22 13.53 5.78
C ARG A 312 13.41 13.23 4.29
N MET A 313 14.07 14.13 3.55
CA MET A 313 14.37 13.94 2.14
C MET A 313 15.30 12.75 1.89
N ILE A 314 16.29 12.53 2.77
CA ILE A 314 17.15 11.34 2.71
C ILE A 314 16.31 10.06 2.89
N ASP A 315 15.45 9.99 3.91
CA ASP A 315 14.59 8.83 4.14
C ASP A 315 13.67 8.55 2.94
N LYS A 316 13.08 9.60 2.37
CA LYS A 316 12.24 9.50 1.16
C LYS A 316 13.04 9.04 -0.05
N GLY A 317 14.23 9.58 -0.28
CA GLY A 317 15.10 9.12 -1.37
C GLY A 317 15.51 7.65 -1.22
N ARG A 318 15.79 7.20 0.01
CA ARG A 318 16.07 5.78 0.32
C ARG A 318 14.87 4.90 0.02
N ALA A 319 13.68 5.34 0.40
CA ALA A 319 12.44 4.65 0.15
C ALA A 319 12.09 4.61 -1.34
N HIS A 320 12.34 5.70 -2.07
CA HIS A 320 12.18 5.76 -3.53
C HIS A 320 13.08 4.74 -4.23
N ILE A 321 14.36 4.67 -3.86
CA ILE A 321 15.32 3.66 -4.38
C ILE A 321 14.83 2.22 -4.11
N ALA A 322 14.22 1.99 -2.94
CA ALA A 322 13.68 0.68 -2.57
C ALA A 322 12.28 0.38 -3.13
N SER A 323 11.68 1.30 -3.89
CA SER A 323 10.27 1.24 -4.31
C SER A 323 9.30 1.02 -3.13
N ARG A 324 9.58 1.72 -2.03
CA ARG A 324 8.84 1.71 -0.75
C ARG A 324 8.44 3.12 -0.29
N LEU A 325 8.22 4.03 -1.24
CA LEU A 325 7.94 5.44 -0.97
C LEU A 325 6.55 5.66 -0.34
N SER A 326 5.59 4.74 -0.54
CA SER A 326 4.21 4.88 -0.06
C SER A 326 3.55 6.15 -0.62
N VAL A 327 2.72 6.83 0.17
CA VAL A 327 1.99 8.07 -0.16
C VAL A 327 2.85 9.34 -0.19
N TYR A 328 4.18 9.19 -0.12
CA TYR A 328 5.09 10.34 -0.10
C TYR A 328 5.55 10.72 -1.51
N TYR A 329 5.86 12.01 -1.71
CA TYR A 329 6.48 12.50 -2.94
C TYR A 329 7.97 12.73 -2.73
N PHE A 330 8.83 12.41 -3.69
CA PHE A 330 10.28 12.64 -3.59
C PHE A 330 10.77 13.51 -4.75
N GLY A 331 11.78 14.34 -4.51
CA GLY A 331 12.41 15.16 -5.56
C GLY A 331 11.51 16.29 -6.04
N GLU A 332 11.34 16.46 -7.35
CA GLU A 332 10.58 17.58 -7.93
C GLU A 332 9.10 17.61 -7.50
N ASP A 333 8.52 16.45 -7.21
CA ASP A 333 7.13 16.35 -6.79
C ASP A 333 6.93 16.80 -5.34
N SER A 334 8.01 17.00 -4.58
CA SER A 334 7.96 17.49 -3.20
C SER A 334 8.37 18.96 -3.08
N GLY A 335 7.48 19.77 -2.52
CA GLY A 335 7.75 21.19 -2.25
C GLY A 335 8.96 21.42 -1.32
N PHE A 336 9.19 20.54 -0.34
CA PHE A 336 10.36 20.63 0.54
C PHE A 336 11.64 20.23 -0.17
N ASP A 337 11.62 19.08 -0.85
CA ASP A 337 12.81 18.54 -1.50
C ASP A 337 13.31 19.48 -2.59
N ARG A 338 12.41 20.11 -3.38
CA ARG A 338 12.80 21.12 -4.38
C ARG A 338 13.62 22.27 -3.80
N GLN A 339 13.19 22.82 -2.65
CA GLN A 339 13.90 23.93 -2.00
C GLN A 339 15.28 23.48 -1.48
N ILE A 340 15.38 22.26 -0.98
CA ILE A 340 16.64 21.68 -0.49
C ILE A 340 17.58 21.38 -1.66
N LEU A 341 17.07 20.77 -2.74
CA LEU A 341 17.82 20.46 -3.95
C LEU A 341 18.34 21.72 -4.65
N GLU A 342 17.52 22.78 -4.73
CA GLU A 342 17.95 24.09 -5.24
C GLU A 342 19.08 24.68 -4.38
N HIS A 343 18.96 24.61 -3.05
CA HIS A 343 20.02 25.05 -2.14
C HIS A 343 21.33 24.26 -2.28
N LEU A 344 21.23 22.96 -2.56
CA LEU A 344 22.38 22.09 -2.78
C LEU A 344 22.94 22.17 -4.20
N ASP A 345 22.29 22.89 -5.13
CA ASP A 345 22.61 22.89 -6.57
C ASP A 345 22.66 21.47 -7.15
N MET A 346 21.60 20.69 -6.87
CA MET A 346 21.47 19.30 -7.30
C MET A 346 20.13 19.01 -7.96
N THR A 347 20.14 18.08 -8.91
CA THR A 347 18.94 17.44 -9.44
C THR A 347 18.52 16.26 -8.54
N PRO A 348 17.24 15.81 -8.59
CA PRO A 348 16.81 14.60 -7.89
C PRO A 348 17.62 13.35 -8.26
N ASP A 349 17.99 13.21 -9.54
CA ASP A 349 18.78 12.07 -10.03
C ASP A 349 20.18 12.07 -9.41
N GLN A 350 20.86 13.21 -9.39
CA GLN A 350 22.17 13.35 -8.73
C GLN A 350 22.09 13.04 -7.23
N PHE A 351 21.01 13.47 -6.58
CA PHE A 351 20.79 13.16 -5.17
C PHE A 351 20.58 11.66 -4.95
N THR A 352 19.77 11.03 -5.80
CA THR A 352 19.49 9.59 -5.77
C THR A 352 20.76 8.76 -5.99
N ASP A 353 21.58 9.13 -6.99
CA ASP A 353 22.87 8.48 -7.26
C ASP A 353 23.84 8.60 -6.07
N GLY A 354 23.87 9.78 -5.44
CA GLY A 354 24.66 10.00 -4.22
C GLY A 354 24.17 9.15 -3.06
N LEU A 355 22.86 9.06 -2.87
CA LEU A 355 22.29 8.17 -1.87
C LEU A 355 22.76 6.73 -2.12
N GLN A 356 22.64 6.18 -3.32
CA GLN A 356 23.07 4.80 -3.61
C GLN A 356 24.54 4.50 -3.22
N GLN A 357 25.40 5.51 -3.19
CA GLN A 357 26.82 5.38 -2.84
C GLN A 357 27.15 5.60 -1.35
N HIS A 358 26.23 6.17 -0.56
CA HIS A 358 26.50 6.64 0.81
C HIS A 358 25.48 6.13 1.83
N ALA A 359 25.70 4.96 2.43
CA ALA A 359 24.67 4.26 3.22
C ALA A 359 24.22 4.94 4.54
N THR A 360 25.03 5.81 5.15
CA THR A 360 24.69 6.46 6.44
C THR A 360 24.55 7.98 6.31
N ASP A 361 23.84 8.61 7.25
CA ASP A 361 23.70 10.06 7.28
C ASP A 361 25.06 10.76 7.33
N GLU A 362 26.03 10.24 8.09
CA GLU A 362 27.38 10.79 8.17
C GLU A 362 28.10 10.71 6.82
N ALA A 363 27.93 9.61 6.09
CA ALA A 363 28.50 9.46 4.76
C ALA A 363 27.85 10.42 3.75
N VAL A 364 26.53 10.60 3.82
CA VAL A 364 25.79 11.55 2.98
C VAL A 364 26.25 12.99 3.29
N LEU A 365 26.38 13.36 4.56
CA LEU A 365 26.90 14.68 4.95
C LEU A 365 28.34 14.91 4.50
N GLY A 366 29.19 13.88 4.59
CA GLY A 366 30.56 13.95 4.09
C GLY A 366 30.62 14.17 2.58
N TRP A 367 29.74 13.51 1.83
CA TRP A 367 29.60 13.68 0.39
C TRP A 367 29.06 15.06 -0.01
N LEU A 368 28.05 15.56 0.69
CA LEU A 368 27.43 16.87 0.46
C LEU A 368 28.30 18.04 0.95
N GLN A 369 29.45 17.79 1.57
CA GLN A 369 30.27 18.84 2.20
C GLN A 369 30.58 20.02 1.27
N PRO A 370 30.93 19.84 -0.02
CA PRO A 370 31.20 20.97 -0.91
C PRO A 370 29.97 21.87 -1.12
N GLN A 371 28.79 21.28 -1.32
CA GLN A 371 27.52 21.98 -1.49
C GLN A 371 27.11 22.69 -0.19
N LEU A 372 27.21 22.00 0.93
CA LEU A 372 26.91 22.56 2.25
C LEU A 372 27.83 23.75 2.59
N ALA A 373 29.12 23.68 2.22
CA ALA A 373 30.05 24.78 2.41
C ALA A 373 29.71 26.00 1.53
N ALA A 374 29.26 25.79 0.30
CA ALA A 374 28.81 26.86 -0.59
C ALA A 374 27.53 27.55 -0.09
N GLY A 375 26.61 26.79 0.51
CA GLY A 375 25.31 27.26 1.00
C GLY A 375 25.28 27.74 2.46
N ALA A 376 26.35 27.58 3.25
CA ALA A 376 26.33 27.73 4.71
C ALA A 376 25.70 29.04 5.25
N GLY A 377 25.86 30.16 4.53
CA GLY A 377 25.29 31.46 4.92
C GLY A 377 23.78 31.61 4.70
N GLN A 378 23.13 30.64 4.04
CA GLN A 378 21.73 30.73 3.62
C GLN A 378 20.80 29.75 4.36
N VAL A 379 21.35 28.86 5.21
CA VAL A 379 20.58 27.79 5.89
C VAL A 379 19.39 28.33 6.68
N GLU A 380 19.53 29.42 7.43
CA GLU A 380 18.40 29.98 8.19
C GLU A 380 17.31 30.56 7.26
N SER A 381 17.71 31.16 6.13
CA SER A 381 16.77 31.65 5.13
C SER A 381 16.00 30.48 4.50
N LEU A 382 16.69 29.40 4.15
CA LEU A 382 16.07 28.17 3.65
C LEU A 382 15.09 27.59 4.70
N ASN A 383 15.51 27.46 5.95
CA ASN A 383 14.65 26.95 7.02
C ASN A 383 13.43 27.83 7.28
N ALA A 384 13.56 29.16 7.12
CA ALA A 384 12.42 30.07 7.20
C ALA A 384 11.44 29.85 6.04
N VAL A 385 11.94 29.63 4.81
CA VAL A 385 11.11 29.28 3.65
C VAL A 385 10.40 27.93 3.84
N LEU A 386 11.12 26.90 4.27
CA LEU A 386 10.56 25.56 4.53
C LEU A 386 9.48 25.56 5.61
N ARG A 387 9.71 26.25 6.73
CA ARG A 387 8.72 26.39 7.81
C ARG A 387 7.52 27.26 7.39
N GLY A 388 7.77 28.28 6.58
CA GLY A 388 6.77 29.22 6.10
C GLY A 388 6.06 28.79 4.82
N LEU A 389 6.36 27.59 4.29
CA LEU A 389 5.71 27.05 3.09
C LEU A 389 4.22 26.86 3.37
N SER A 390 3.48 27.89 2.98
CA SER A 390 2.03 27.99 3.04
C SER A 390 1.56 28.36 1.64
N PRO A 391 0.47 27.76 1.17
CA PRO A 391 0.00 28.05 -0.16
C PRO A 391 -0.89 29.28 -0.18
N ASP A 392 -0.41 30.36 -0.80
CA ASP A 392 -1.22 31.58 -1.04
C ASP A 392 -2.48 31.29 -1.89
N ASN A 393 -2.47 30.21 -2.69
CA ASN A 393 -3.56 29.83 -3.61
C ASN A 393 -4.25 28.49 -3.31
N VAL A 394 -3.78 27.71 -2.33
CA VAL A 394 -4.38 26.39 -1.96
C VAL A 394 -4.61 26.24 -0.45
N LEU A 395 -4.75 27.34 0.29
CA LEU A 395 -5.04 27.33 1.73
C LEU A 395 -6.35 26.60 2.06
N ASP A 396 -7.38 26.74 1.23
CA ASP A 396 -8.66 26.03 1.41
C ASP A 396 -8.50 24.51 1.21
N PHE A 397 -7.63 24.09 0.29
CA PHE A 397 -7.27 22.69 0.13
C PHE A 397 -6.54 22.17 1.37
N LEU A 398 -5.53 22.89 1.86
CA LEU A 398 -4.79 22.52 3.08
C LEU A 398 -5.74 22.39 4.29
N ARG A 399 -6.61 23.39 4.50
CA ARG A 399 -7.63 23.35 5.57
C ARG A 399 -8.64 22.23 5.37
N GLY A 400 -8.96 21.89 4.12
CA GLY A 400 -9.76 20.71 3.78
C GLY A 400 -9.07 19.42 4.21
N ALA A 401 -7.80 19.25 3.86
CA ALA A 401 -6.99 18.09 4.22
C ALA A 401 -6.82 17.96 5.75
N VAL A 402 -6.47 19.05 6.44
CA VAL A 402 -6.38 19.07 7.91
C VAL A 402 -7.70 18.66 8.55
N ARG A 403 -8.85 19.18 8.09
CA ARG A 403 -10.17 18.80 8.63
C ARG A 403 -10.50 17.32 8.46
N LYS A 404 -9.99 16.66 7.41
CA LYS A 404 -10.15 15.21 7.20
C LYS A 404 -9.30 14.37 8.17
N LEU A 405 -8.20 14.93 8.65
CA LEU A 405 -7.32 14.28 9.62
C LEU A 405 -7.76 14.56 11.06
N ASP A 406 -7.86 15.83 11.41
CA ASP A 406 -8.31 16.31 12.72
C ASP A 406 -9.02 17.68 12.57
N PRO A 407 -10.36 17.73 12.63
CA PRO A 407 -11.12 18.97 12.48
C PRO A 407 -10.89 19.97 13.64
N ALA A 408 -10.28 19.56 14.75
CA ALA A 408 -9.95 20.46 15.86
C ALA A 408 -8.70 21.31 15.61
N ARG A 409 -7.81 20.89 14.68
CA ARG A 409 -6.53 21.56 14.38
C ARG A 409 -6.68 22.75 13.42
N THR A 410 -7.47 23.74 13.83
CA THR A 410 -7.67 24.98 13.05
C THR A 410 -6.46 25.90 13.05
N ASP A 411 -5.44 25.58 13.86
CA ASP A 411 -4.16 26.26 13.98
C ASP A 411 -3.15 25.91 12.87
N ILE A 412 -3.37 24.83 12.10
CA ILE A 412 -2.45 24.39 11.05
C ILE A 412 -2.70 25.16 9.75
N ASP A 413 -1.71 25.93 9.33
CA ASP A 413 -1.72 26.74 8.10
C ASP A 413 -0.45 26.60 7.23
N THR A 414 0.47 25.70 7.59
CA THR A 414 1.68 25.38 6.82
C THR A 414 1.68 23.91 6.39
N PHE A 415 2.30 23.63 5.24
CA PHE A 415 2.48 22.24 4.78
C PHE A 415 3.35 21.43 5.75
N MET A 416 4.26 22.08 6.46
CA MET A 416 5.16 21.42 7.41
C MET A 416 4.39 20.88 8.63
N ALA A 417 3.55 21.73 9.24
CA ALA A 417 2.69 21.31 10.35
C ALA A 417 1.63 20.28 9.92
N PHE A 418 1.10 20.41 8.69
CA PHE A 418 0.21 19.40 8.12
C PHE A 418 0.92 18.06 7.93
N SER A 419 2.13 18.04 7.38
CA SER A 419 2.89 16.80 7.15
C SER A 419 3.17 16.06 8.46
N GLU A 420 3.48 16.78 9.55
CA GLU A 420 3.68 16.16 10.85
C GLU A 420 2.37 15.59 11.44
N LEU A 421 1.24 16.30 11.28
CA LEU A 421 -0.06 15.75 11.67
C LEU A 421 -0.45 14.52 10.85
N ASP A 422 -0.25 14.57 9.54
CA ASP A 422 -0.58 13.48 8.61
C ASP A 422 0.23 12.22 8.90
N ASP A 423 1.54 12.36 9.13
CA ASP A 423 2.40 11.25 9.57
C ASP A 423 1.83 10.60 10.86
N VAL A 424 1.51 11.40 11.87
CA VAL A 424 0.97 10.87 13.13
C VAL A 424 -0.36 10.14 12.92
N VAL A 425 -1.30 10.76 12.20
CA VAL A 425 -2.65 10.21 12.01
C VAL A 425 -2.62 8.96 11.13
N THR A 426 -1.86 8.98 10.04
CA THR A 426 -1.75 7.86 9.09
C THR A 426 -1.19 6.61 9.77
N PHE A 427 -0.09 6.73 10.50
CA PHE A 427 0.50 5.57 11.18
C PHE A 427 -0.24 5.18 12.45
N ALA A 428 -0.91 6.10 13.14
CA ALA A 428 -1.85 5.73 14.21
C ALA A 428 -3.04 4.92 13.69
N ARG A 429 -3.55 5.23 12.48
CA ARG A 429 -4.59 4.45 11.80
C ARG A 429 -4.08 3.06 11.37
N LEU A 430 -2.86 2.97 10.84
CA LEU A 430 -2.23 1.69 10.51
C LEU A 430 -2.11 0.80 11.76
N HIS A 431 -1.64 1.36 12.87
CA HIS A 431 -1.47 0.64 14.13
C HIS A 431 -2.76 0.49 14.95
N SER A 432 -3.90 1.01 14.47
CA SER A 432 -5.16 0.91 15.21
C SER A 432 -5.55 -0.55 15.40
N HIS A 433 -6.15 -0.88 16.54
CA HIS A 433 -6.62 -2.25 16.82
C HIS A 433 -8.07 -2.48 16.42
N VAL A 434 -8.79 -1.38 16.18
CA VAL A 434 -10.19 -1.36 15.75
C VAL A 434 -10.26 -1.25 14.24
#